data_AF-A0A2M8P811-F1
#
_entry.id   AF-A0A2M8P811-F1
#
_cell.length_a   1.000
_cell.length_b   1.000
_cell.length_c   1.000
_cell.angle_alpha   90.00
_cell.angle_beta   90.00
_cell.angle_gamma   90.00
#
_symmetry.space_group_name_H-M   'P 1'
#
loop_
_entity.id
_entity.type
_entity.pdbx_description
1 polymer ?
#
loop_
_entity_poly.entity_id
_entity_poly.type
_entity_poly.pdbx_seq_one_letter_code
_entity_poly.pdbx_strand_id
1 'polypeptide(L)' 'MGRKVHAKGFRLKVIRDWDARWYAEGDRYVELLMEDREIREYIKKETARAGVSGIEIERHPNSVL' A
#
# COMPACT_ATOMS: atom_id res chain seq x y z
N MET A 1 -28.37 15.20 -4.79
CA MET A 1 -27.25 14.81 -3.90
C MET A 1 -26.12 14.25 -4.76
N GLY A 2 -24.94 14.87 -4.76
CA GLY A 2 -23.80 14.46 -5.58
C GLY A 2 -22.92 13.41 -4.90
N ARG A 3 -22.47 12.40 -5.65
CA ARG A 3 -21.48 11.41 -5.18
C ARG A 3 -20.12 12.10 -5.05
N LYS A 4 -19.53 12.11 -3.85
CA LYS A 4 -18.21 12.70 -3.59
C LYS A 4 -17.11 11.68 -3.88
N VAL A 5 -16.06 12.12 -4.57
CA VAL A 5 -14.87 11.30 -4.85
C VAL A 5 -13.98 11.15 -3.61
N HIS A 6 -13.26 10.05 -3.49
CA HIS A 6 -12.29 9.87 -2.41
C HIS A 6 -11.09 10.81 -2.60
N ALA A 7 -10.85 11.67 -1.61
CA ALA A 7 -9.88 12.76 -1.73
C ALA A 7 -8.42 12.29 -1.84
N LYS A 8 -8.07 11.09 -1.32
CA LYS A 8 -6.73 10.50 -1.51
C LYS A 8 -6.51 10.06 -2.95
N GLY A 9 -7.49 9.35 -3.52
CA GLY A 9 -7.42 8.84 -4.90
C GLY A 9 -7.43 9.98 -5.90
N PHE A 10 -8.24 11.01 -5.65
CA PHE A 10 -8.31 12.20 -6.51
C PHE A 10 -6.98 12.98 -6.61
N ARG A 11 -6.09 12.86 -5.62
CA ARG A 11 -4.83 13.62 -5.54
C ARG A 11 -3.58 12.77 -5.80
N LEU A 12 -3.78 11.50 -6.15
CA LEU A 12 -2.71 10.55 -6.41
C LEU A 12 -1.90 10.99 -7.63
N LYS A 13 -0.58 10.95 -7.52
CA LYS A 13 0.41 11.49 -8.48
C LYS A 13 0.29 12.98 -8.83
N VAL A 14 -0.61 13.74 -8.19
CA VAL A 14 -0.68 15.21 -8.33
C VAL A 14 0.04 15.88 -7.16
N ILE A 15 -0.42 15.61 -5.94
CA ILE A 15 0.24 16.11 -4.70
C ILE A 15 0.51 15.01 -3.68
N ARG A 16 0.09 13.77 -3.94
CA ARG A 16 0.29 12.62 -3.05
C ARG A 16 0.78 11.42 -3.86
N ASP A 17 1.72 10.67 -3.29
CA ASP A 17 2.27 9.46 -3.92
C ASP A 17 1.54 8.18 -3.48
N TRP A 18 1.92 7.05 -4.07
CA TRP A 18 1.41 5.72 -3.73
C TRP A 18 1.97 5.22 -2.39
N ASP A 19 1.14 4.53 -1.60
CA ASP A 19 1.60 3.85 -0.37
C ASP A 19 2.30 2.50 -0.67
N ALA A 20 2.25 2.02 -1.92
CA ALA A 20 2.93 0.83 -2.39
C ALA A 20 3.61 1.16 -3.72
N ARG A 21 4.94 1.09 -3.76
CA ARG A 21 5.75 1.43 -4.94
C ARG A 21 6.57 0.23 -5.35
N TRP A 22 6.03 -0.54 -6.28
CA TRP A 22 6.70 -1.67 -6.90
C TRP A 22 6.00 -2.00 -8.23
N TYR A 23 6.63 -2.88 -9.01
CA TYR A 23 6.11 -3.33 -10.29
C TYR A 23 6.14 -4.85 -10.37
N ALA A 24 5.07 -5.44 -10.91
CA ALA A 24 5.00 -6.85 -11.28
C ALA A 24 3.95 -7.04 -12.37
N GLU A 25 4.02 -8.16 -13.07
CA GLU A 25 3.13 -8.51 -14.17
C GLU A 25 2.36 -9.80 -13.89
N GLY A 26 1.18 -9.95 -14.51
CA GLY A 26 0.39 -11.18 -14.48
C GLY A 26 0.04 -11.66 -13.07
N ASP A 27 0.12 -12.97 -12.87
CA ASP A 27 -0.21 -13.63 -11.60
C ASP A 27 0.67 -13.15 -10.45
N ARG A 28 1.91 -12.77 -10.74
CA ARG A 28 2.85 -12.27 -9.72
C ARG A 28 2.35 -10.98 -9.08
N TYR A 29 1.66 -10.12 -9.84
CA TYR A 29 1.04 -8.92 -9.27
C TYR A 29 -0.03 -9.27 -8.24
N VAL A 30 -0.86 -10.28 -8.53
CA VAL A 30 -1.95 -10.71 -7.65
C VAL A 30 -1.39 -11.28 -6.35
N GLU A 31 -0.38 -12.15 -6.45
CA GLU A 31 0.30 -12.73 -5.28
C GLU A 31 0.89 -11.65 -4.36
N LEU A 32 1.67 -10.73 -4.93
CA LEU A 32 2.32 -9.66 -4.17
C LEU A 32 1.30 -8.69 -3.55
N LEU A 33 0.20 -8.42 -4.24
CA LEU A 33 -0.89 -7.60 -3.70
C LEU A 33 -1.59 -8.26 -2.51
N MET A 34 -1.81 -9.58 -2.56
CA MET A 34 -2.39 -10.32 -1.45
C MET A 34 -1.44 -10.33 -0.24
N GLU A 35 -0.16 -10.58 -0.48
CA GLU A 35 0.88 -10.52 0.55
C GLU A 35 0.97 -9.12 1.18
N ASP A 36 0.97 -8.05 0.38
CA ASP A 36 0.98 -6.66 0.87
C ASP A 36 -0.21 -6.37 1.80
N ARG A 37 -1.38 -6.94 1.50
CA ARG A 37 -2.58 -6.79 2.34
C ARG A 37 -2.39 -7.48 3.68
N GLU A 38 -1.88 -8.71 3.68
CA GLU A 38 -1.62 -9.47 4.92
C GLU A 38 -0.58 -8.78 5.80
N ILE A 39 0.51 -8.28 5.20
CA ILE A 39 1.53 -7.50 5.91
C ILE A 39 0.91 -6.27 6.59
N ARG A 40 0.06 -5.51 5.88
CA ARG A 40 -0.61 -4.33 6.43
C ARG A 40 -1.55 -4.68 7.57
N GLU A 41 -2.31 -5.77 7.45
CA GLU A 41 -3.22 -6.25 8.50
C GLU A 41 -2.43 -6.69 9.75
N TYR A 42 -1.33 -7.42 9.57
CA TYR A 42 -0.45 -7.86 10.64
C TYR A 42 0.17 -6.67 11.39
N ILE A 43 0.82 -5.76 10.68
CA ILE A 43 1.46 -4.58 11.29
C ILE A 43 0.43 -3.76 12.06
N LYS A 44 -0.73 -3.48 11.45
CA LYS A 44 -1.79 -2.69 12.10
C LYS A 44 -2.28 -3.33 13.41
N LYS A 45 -2.32 -4.65 13.47
CA LYS A 45 -2.71 -5.40 14.68
C LYS A 45 -1.65 -5.26 15.78
N GLU A 46 -0.38 -5.49 15.44
CA GLU A 46 0.72 -5.43 16.42
C GLU A 46 0.99 -4.00 16.90
N THR A 47 0.84 -3.00 16.03
CA THR A 47 1.12 -1.60 16.34
C THR A 47 -0.11 -0.80 16.76
N ALA A 48 -1.20 -1.47 17.19
CA ALA A 48 -2.48 -0.81 17.49
C ALA A 48 -2.38 0.33 18.53
N ARG A 49 -1.42 0.23 19.47
CA ARG A 49 -1.18 1.25 20.51
C ARG A 49 -0.03 2.21 20.19
N ALA A 50 0.69 1.99 19.09
CA ALA A 50 1.88 2.77 18.75
C ALA A 50 1.58 4.04 17.94
N GLY A 51 0.32 4.26 17.53
CA GLY A 51 -0.07 5.47 16.80
C GLY A 51 0.49 5.56 15.39
N VAL A 52 0.66 4.42 14.71
CA VAL A 52 1.21 4.37 13.33
C VAL A 52 0.31 5.13 12.36
N SER A 53 0.87 6.12 11.68
CA SER A 53 0.13 7.04 10.79
C SER A 53 -0.06 6.50 9.37
N GLY A 54 0.84 5.64 8.91
CA GLY A 54 0.82 5.06 7.56
C GLY A 54 1.83 3.92 7.42
N ILE A 55 1.63 3.12 6.37
CA ILE A 55 2.50 1.99 6.03
C ILE A 55 2.85 2.14 4.54
N GLU A 56 4.13 2.34 4.24
CA GLU A 56 4.65 2.37 2.87
C GLU A 56 5.35 1.06 2.56
N ILE A 57 5.11 0.48 1.37
CA ILE A 57 5.72 -0.78 0.93
C ILE A 57 6.47 -0.54 -0.37
N GLU A 58 7.73 -0.96 -0.39
CA GLU A 58 8.56 -0.96 -1.58
C GLU A 58 9.12 -2.37 -1.78
N ARG A 59 9.10 -2.85 -3.02
CA ARG A 59 9.67 -4.13 -3.39
C ARG A 59 10.70 -3.91 -4.47
N HIS A 60 11.95 -4.30 -4.19
CA HIS A 60 13.01 -4.30 -5.18
C HIS A 60 13.17 -5.69 -5.78
N PRO A 61 13.41 -5.81 -7.10
CA PRO A 61 13.61 -7.11 -7.75
C PRO A 61 14.74 -7.95 -7.13
N ASN A 62 15.70 -7.31 -6.46
CA ASN A 62 16.94 -7.92 -5.98
C ASN A 62 17.19 -7.76 -4.47
N SER A 63 16.20 -7.39 -3.65
CA SER A 63 16.40 -7.35 -2.20
C SER A 63 16.33 -8.76 -1.62
N VAL A 64 17.43 -9.50 -1.75
CA VAL A 64 17.80 -10.57 -0.83
C VAL A 64 18.40 -9.88 0.38
N LEU A 65 17.68 -9.91 1.51
CA LEU A 65 18.23 -9.70 2.85
C LEU A 65 18.17 -11.03 3.59
#